data_AF-A0A385Z194-F1
#
_entry.id   AF-A0A385Z194-F1
#
_cell.length_a   1.000
_cell.length_b   1.000
_cell.length_c   1.000
_cell.angle_alpha   90.00
_cell.angle_beta   90.00
_cell.angle_gamma   90.00
#
_symmetry.space_group_name_H-M   'P 1'
#
loop_
_entity.id
_entity.type
_entity.pdbx_description
1 polymer ?
#
loop_
_entity_poly.entity_id
_entity_poly.type
_entity_poly.pdbx_seq_one_letter_code
_entity_poly.pdbx_strand_id
1 'polypeptide(L)'
;MAEYTLLCAREDGLESIPVEVLKDLLESPAPAGTDAMESLAIRGSVAGEILLNLIKLSASGEDASVNKAIHLGAQYFQEARNSLGGRIAPGERSIRRAWSAYMPVAHFWAALQIHVQSTANLATPISPDSYLQQLSLGNELGKLAPKLTSKNAREPICPPSELWTLPYSVELPGCTFRCHGLDEHERGWLRSYKAPSVSKYDS
;
A
#
# COMPACT_ATOMS: atom_id res chain seq x y z
N MET A 1 -2.65 11.29 -24.54
CA MET A 1 -3.10 9.90 -24.38
C MET A 1 -1.95 9.02 -24.78
N ALA A 2 -1.49 8.13 -23.91
CA ALA A 2 -0.45 7.18 -24.25
C ALA A 2 -0.97 5.77 -23.97
N GLU A 3 -0.78 4.89 -24.94
CA GLU A 3 -1.35 3.56 -25.03
C GLU A 3 -0.18 2.57 -24.99
N TYR A 4 -0.16 1.66 -24.00
CA TYR A 4 0.90 0.65 -23.90
C TYR A 4 0.38 -0.69 -23.38
N THR A 5 0.57 -1.72 -24.19
CA THR A 5 0.21 -3.12 -23.95
C THR A 5 1.31 -3.83 -23.16
N LEU A 6 0.93 -4.68 -22.20
CA LEU A 6 1.84 -5.61 -21.53
C LEU A 6 2.23 -6.72 -22.51
N LEU A 7 3.47 -6.70 -22.98
CA LEU A 7 4.07 -7.80 -23.74
C LEU A 7 5.13 -8.47 -22.86
N CYS A 8 4.83 -9.70 -22.44
CA CYS A 8 5.79 -10.57 -21.76
C CYS A 8 6.79 -11.12 -22.79
N ALA A 9 8.03 -10.67 -22.74
CA ALA A 9 9.12 -11.45 -23.30
C ALA A 9 9.51 -12.51 -22.26
N ARG A 10 9.16 -13.77 -22.54
CA ARG A 10 9.91 -14.91 -21.99
C ARG A 10 11.23 -14.97 -22.73
N GLU A 11 12.34 -15.05 -22.01
CA GLU A 11 13.45 -15.94 -22.35
C GLU A 11 14.45 -16.00 -21.18
N ASP A 12 14.60 -17.24 -20.69
CA ASP A 12 15.78 -17.91 -20.17
C ASP A 12 16.58 -17.36 -18.96
N GLY A 13 16.43 -18.09 -17.85
CA GLY A 13 17.55 -18.84 -17.24
C GLY A 13 18.42 -18.16 -16.17
N LEU A 14 18.33 -18.71 -14.94
CA LEU A 14 19.27 -18.58 -13.79
C LEU A 14 19.21 -17.23 -13.05
N GLU A 15 19.12 -17.11 -11.72
CA GLU A 15 19.35 -18.03 -10.59
C GLU A 15 18.21 -17.87 -9.56
N SER A 16 17.72 -18.98 -9.01
CA SER A 16 16.68 -19.00 -7.98
C SER A 16 17.19 -18.42 -6.68
N ILE A 17 16.49 -17.43 -6.11
CA ILE A 17 16.61 -17.10 -4.68
C ILE A 17 16.30 -18.40 -3.90
N PRO A 18 17.23 -18.89 -3.05
CA PRO A 18 17.01 -20.13 -2.30
C PRO A 18 15.73 -19.99 -1.47
N VAL A 19 14.86 -20.99 -1.53
CA VAL A 19 13.57 -20.98 -0.82
C VAL A 19 13.79 -20.85 0.70
N GLU A 20 14.98 -21.20 1.17
CA GLU A 20 15.48 -21.07 2.52
C GLU A 20 15.68 -19.61 2.95
N VAL A 21 16.00 -18.69 2.04
CA VAL A 21 16.14 -17.24 2.34
C VAL A 21 14.78 -16.56 2.43
N LEU A 22 13.82 -16.96 1.58
CA LEU A 22 12.42 -16.52 1.67
C LEU A 22 11.71 -17.15 2.88
N LYS A 23 12.05 -18.40 3.21
CA LYS A 23 11.69 -19.02 4.48
C LYS A 23 12.32 -18.26 5.64
N ASP A 24 13.59 -17.89 5.69
CA ASP A 24 14.13 -17.14 6.82
C ASP A 24 13.51 -15.74 6.99
N LEU A 25 13.00 -15.12 5.91
CA LEU A 25 12.25 -13.86 5.96
C LEU A 25 10.77 -14.01 6.40
N LEU A 26 10.18 -15.20 6.23
CA LEU A 26 8.78 -15.53 6.57
C LEU A 26 8.64 -16.46 7.80
N GLU A 27 9.70 -17.20 8.11
CA GLU A 27 9.98 -18.18 9.19
C GLU A 27 11.07 -17.66 10.13
N SER A 28 11.41 -16.37 10.09
CA SER A 28 11.83 -15.69 11.31
C SER A 28 10.56 -15.30 12.05
N PRO A 29 10.02 -16.16 12.95
CA PRO A 29 9.26 -15.62 14.02
C PRO A 29 10.29 -14.82 14.82
N ALA A 30 10.30 -13.51 14.63
CA ALA A 30 10.32 -12.72 15.84
C ALA A 30 9.31 -13.38 16.80
N PRO A 31 9.61 -13.60 18.09
CA PRO A 31 8.74 -14.29 19.04
C PRO A 31 7.44 -13.51 19.35
N ALA A 32 6.99 -12.69 18.40
CA ALA A 32 5.62 -12.29 18.22
C ALA A 32 4.79 -13.56 17.98
N GLY A 33 3.96 -13.93 18.96
CA GLY A 33 2.94 -14.96 18.76
C GLY A 33 2.12 -14.67 17.49
N THR A 34 1.47 -15.69 16.94
CA THR A 34 0.62 -15.61 15.73
C THR A 34 -0.29 -14.38 15.72
N ASP A 35 -0.84 -14.00 16.88
CA ASP A 35 -1.70 -12.83 17.07
C ASP A 35 -0.98 -11.50 16.83
N ALA A 36 0.30 -11.42 17.21
CA ALA A 36 1.13 -10.25 16.98
C ALA A 36 1.49 -10.12 15.50
N MET A 37 1.81 -11.21 14.81
CA MET A 37 2.05 -11.19 13.36
C MET A 37 0.81 -10.80 12.57
N GLU A 38 -0.36 -11.32 12.92
CA GLU A 38 -1.64 -10.92 12.32
C GLU A 38 -1.91 -9.42 12.55
N SER A 39 -1.67 -8.93 13.78
CA SER A 39 -1.80 -7.51 14.11
C SER A 39 -0.86 -6.61 13.30
N LEU A 40 0.37 -7.06 13.01
CA LEU A 40 1.30 -6.34 12.14
C LEU A 40 0.78 -6.30 10.69
N ALA A 41 0.35 -7.45 10.16
CA ALA A 41 -0.17 -7.56 8.79
C ALA A 41 -1.43 -6.71 8.57
N ILE A 42 -2.34 -6.68 9.55
CA ILE A 42 -3.52 -5.80 9.53
C ILE A 42 -3.10 -4.33 9.46
N ARG A 43 -2.18 -3.88 10.32
CA ARG A 43 -1.75 -2.47 10.36
C ARG A 43 -0.97 -2.07 9.12
N GLY A 44 -0.10 -2.94 8.62
CA GLY A 44 0.59 -2.76 7.35
C GLY A 44 -0.37 -2.64 6.18
N SER A 45 -1.38 -3.53 6.12
CA SER A 45 -2.45 -3.47 5.11
C SER A 45 -3.24 -2.17 5.18
N VAL A 46 -3.58 -1.69 6.39
CA VAL A 46 -4.23 -0.39 6.53
C VAL A 46 -3.36 0.73 5.96
N ALA A 47 -2.07 0.76 6.25
CA ALA A 47 -1.18 1.78 5.69
C ALA A 47 -1.02 1.67 4.16
N GLY A 48 -0.94 0.45 3.61
CA GLY A 48 -0.94 0.21 2.17
C GLY A 48 -2.18 0.78 1.48
N GLU A 49 -3.36 0.53 2.06
CA GLU A 49 -4.63 1.04 1.53
C GLU A 49 -4.68 2.59 1.58
N ILE A 50 -4.13 3.22 2.62
CA ILE A 50 -4.04 4.68 2.68
C ILE A 50 -3.15 5.23 1.56
N LEU A 51 -2.01 4.58 1.27
CA LEU A 51 -1.16 4.99 0.14
C LEU A 51 -1.89 4.81 -1.21
N LEU A 52 -2.58 3.70 -1.41
CA LEU A 52 -3.39 3.48 -2.62
C LEU A 52 -4.45 4.57 -2.79
N ASN A 53 -5.13 4.97 -1.70
CA ASN A 53 -6.10 6.06 -1.74
C ASN A 53 -5.47 7.42 -2.08
N LEU A 54 -4.27 7.72 -1.57
CA LEU A 54 -3.52 8.93 -1.96
C LEU A 54 -3.19 8.94 -3.46
N ILE A 55 -2.78 7.80 -4.01
CA ILE A 55 -2.49 7.64 -5.44
C ILE A 55 -3.77 7.83 -6.26
N LYS A 56 -4.89 7.21 -5.86
CA LYS A 56 -6.19 7.36 -6.53
C LYS A 56 -6.69 8.80 -6.51
N LEU A 57 -6.56 9.51 -5.38
CA LEU A 57 -6.89 10.93 -5.26
C LEU A 57 -6.06 11.76 -6.25
N SER A 58 -4.74 11.59 -6.24
CA SER A 58 -3.84 12.30 -7.15
C SER A 58 -4.16 12.02 -8.62
N ALA A 59 -4.40 10.75 -8.98
CA ALA A 59 -4.74 10.35 -10.34
C ALA A 59 -6.09 10.91 -10.81
N SER A 60 -6.99 11.24 -9.87
CA SER A 60 -8.30 11.84 -10.16
C SER A 60 -8.29 13.36 -10.24
N GLY A 61 -7.12 14.01 -10.06
CA GLY A 61 -7.03 15.47 -9.93
C GLY A 61 -7.60 16.01 -8.62
N GLU A 62 -7.89 15.14 -7.66
CA GLU A 62 -8.33 15.52 -6.32
C GLU A 62 -7.14 15.96 -5.45
N ASP A 63 -7.42 16.72 -4.41
CA ASP A 63 -6.41 17.01 -3.38
C ASP A 63 -6.05 15.71 -2.64
N ALA A 64 -4.84 15.20 -2.88
CA ALA A 64 -4.35 13.95 -2.32
C ALA A 64 -3.91 14.11 -0.87
N SER A 65 -4.80 14.51 0.04
CA SER A 65 -4.45 14.67 1.46
C SER A 65 -4.62 13.37 2.27
N VAL A 66 -3.78 13.19 3.29
CA VAL A 66 -3.86 12.05 4.22
C VAL A 66 -5.25 11.95 4.86
N ASN A 67 -5.86 13.08 5.21
CA ASN A 67 -7.21 13.08 5.81
C ASN A 67 -8.28 12.53 4.86
N LYS A 68 -8.24 12.90 3.58
CA LYS A 68 -9.15 12.35 2.56
C LYS A 68 -8.90 10.85 2.33
N ALA A 69 -7.63 10.45 2.24
CA ALA A 69 -7.27 9.05 2.09
C ALA A 69 -7.74 8.19 3.28
N ILE A 70 -7.58 8.71 4.51
CA ILE A 70 -8.08 8.06 5.72
C ILE A 70 -9.61 7.99 5.74
N HIS A 71 -10.32 9.02 5.27
CA HIS A 71 -11.78 8.98 5.14
C HIS A 71 -12.23 7.88 4.18
N LEU A 72 -11.59 7.77 3.01
CA LEU A 72 -11.86 6.69 2.05
C LEU A 72 -11.60 5.32 2.68
N GLY A 73 -10.43 5.14 3.31
CA GLY A 73 -10.12 3.91 4.04
C GLY A 73 -11.12 3.59 5.14
N ALA A 74 -11.60 4.59 5.87
CA ALA A 74 -12.61 4.42 6.92
C ALA A 74 -13.96 3.93 6.37
N GLN A 75 -14.35 4.33 5.15
CA GLN A 75 -15.54 3.77 4.49
C GLN A 75 -15.28 2.32 4.06
N TYR A 76 -14.14 2.06 3.42
CA TYR A 76 -13.75 0.72 2.98
C TYR A 76 -13.68 -0.30 4.14
N PHE A 77 -13.10 0.07 5.27
CA PHE A 77 -12.90 -0.85 6.41
C PHE A 77 -14.14 -1.11 7.27
N GLN A 78 -15.26 -0.39 7.06
CA GLN A 78 -16.51 -0.67 7.81
C GLN A 78 -17.00 -2.10 7.57
N GLU A 79 -16.93 -2.52 6.30
CA GLU A 79 -17.41 -3.82 5.84
C GLU A 79 -16.29 -4.88 5.84
N ALA A 80 -15.03 -4.46 5.79
CA ALA A 80 -13.89 -5.36 5.76
C ALA A 80 -13.75 -6.18 7.06
N ARG A 81 -13.40 -7.46 6.89
CA ARG A 81 -13.15 -8.43 7.96
C ARG A 81 -11.86 -9.19 7.66
N ASN A 82 -11.10 -9.55 8.71
CA ASN A 82 -9.98 -10.46 8.58
C ASN A 82 -10.49 -11.92 8.40
N SER A 83 -9.57 -12.85 8.18
CA SER A 83 -9.88 -14.29 8.02
C SER A 83 -10.57 -14.91 9.24
N LEU A 84 -10.39 -14.32 10.43
CA LEU A 84 -11.04 -14.73 11.68
C LEU A 84 -12.38 -14.02 11.93
N GLY A 85 -12.88 -13.21 10.98
CA GLY A 85 -14.13 -12.47 11.11
C GLY A 85 -14.07 -11.22 12.00
N GLY A 86 -12.89 -10.85 12.49
CA GLY A 86 -12.60 -9.61 13.21
C GLY A 86 -12.53 -8.38 12.29
N ARG A 87 -12.76 -7.19 12.85
CA ARG A 87 -12.69 -5.93 12.09
C ARG A 87 -11.23 -5.51 11.87
N ILE A 88 -10.87 -5.18 10.63
CA ILE A 88 -9.50 -4.80 10.24
C ILE A 88 -9.10 -3.42 10.81
N ALA A 89 -10.02 -2.43 10.79
CA ALA A 89 -9.79 -1.13 11.41
C ALA A 89 -11.12 -0.51 11.87
N PRO A 90 -11.45 -0.52 13.18
CA PRO A 90 -12.78 -0.16 13.65
C PRO A 90 -13.09 1.35 13.61
N GLY A 91 -12.12 2.20 13.29
CA GLY A 91 -12.34 3.64 13.20
C GLY A 91 -11.10 4.45 12.84
N GLU A 92 -11.33 5.74 12.56
CA GLU A 92 -10.33 6.69 12.03
C GLU A 92 -9.06 6.79 12.88
N ARG A 93 -9.20 6.77 14.21
CA ARG A 93 -8.06 6.81 15.14
C ARG A 93 -7.12 5.62 14.97
N SER A 94 -7.66 4.43 14.71
CA SER A 94 -6.86 3.23 14.47
C SER A 94 -6.15 3.29 13.12
N ILE A 95 -6.83 3.83 12.11
CA ILE A 95 -6.26 4.03 10.77
C ILE A 95 -5.10 5.03 10.83
N ARG A 96 -5.28 6.17 11.53
CA ARG A 96 -4.21 7.16 11.74
C ARG A 96 -2.99 6.54 12.42
N ARG A 97 -3.19 5.75 13.47
CA ARG A 97 -2.10 5.06 14.17
C ARG A 97 -1.36 4.07 13.27
N ALA A 98 -2.09 3.29 12.47
CA ALA A 98 -1.50 2.36 11.52
C ALA A 98 -0.69 3.10 10.44
N TRP A 99 -1.25 4.16 9.86
CA TRP A 99 -0.54 5.01 8.91
C TRP A 99 0.76 5.57 9.52
N SER A 100 0.70 6.23 10.67
CA SER A 100 1.89 6.80 11.30
C SER A 100 2.98 5.78 11.61
N ALA A 101 2.62 4.55 11.96
CA ALA A 101 3.60 3.51 12.30
C ALA A 101 4.19 2.79 11.07
N TYR A 102 3.46 2.73 9.95
CA TYR A 102 3.82 1.91 8.78
C TYR A 102 3.97 2.69 7.47
N MET A 103 3.79 4.01 7.48
CA MET A 103 4.03 4.87 6.32
C MET A 103 5.39 4.60 5.65
N PRO A 104 6.52 4.45 6.38
CA PRO A 104 7.83 4.13 5.80
C PRO A 104 7.85 2.94 4.83
N VAL A 105 6.96 1.96 5.03
CA VAL A 105 6.89 0.71 4.25
C VAL A 105 5.55 0.53 3.53
N ALA A 106 4.69 1.56 3.50
CA ALA A 106 3.33 1.46 2.97
C ALA A 106 3.30 1.07 1.48
N HIS A 107 4.32 1.42 0.71
CA HIS A 107 4.44 1.09 -0.71
C HIS A 107 4.59 -0.42 -0.98
N PHE A 108 5.25 -1.18 -0.10
CA PHE A 108 5.29 -2.64 -0.23
C PHE A 108 3.97 -3.29 0.18
N TRP A 109 3.30 -2.76 1.20
CA TRP A 109 1.97 -3.24 1.60
C TRP A 109 0.92 -2.97 0.51
N ALA A 110 0.98 -1.81 -0.13
CA ALA A 110 0.16 -1.48 -1.29
C ALA A 110 0.41 -2.44 -2.47
N ALA A 111 1.68 -2.75 -2.76
CA ALA A 111 2.04 -3.72 -3.79
C ALA A 111 1.52 -5.13 -3.48
N LEU A 112 1.62 -5.57 -2.21
CA LEU A 112 1.07 -6.85 -1.77
C LEU A 112 -0.45 -6.92 -1.98
N GLN A 113 -1.18 -5.84 -1.67
CA GLN A 113 -2.63 -5.79 -1.86
C GLN A 113 -3.03 -5.88 -3.33
N ILE A 114 -2.37 -5.12 -4.20
CA ILE A 114 -2.59 -5.20 -5.65
C ILE A 114 -2.34 -6.61 -6.13
N HIS A 115 -1.23 -7.23 -5.70
CA HIS A 115 -0.87 -8.59 -6.05
C HIS A 115 -1.96 -9.58 -5.63
N VAL A 116 -2.37 -9.54 -4.36
CA VAL A 116 -3.43 -10.37 -3.79
C VAL A 116 -4.77 -10.21 -4.55
N GLN A 117 -5.16 -8.98 -4.91
CA GLN A 117 -6.39 -8.72 -5.65
C GLN A 117 -6.34 -9.22 -7.10
N SER A 118 -5.16 -9.26 -7.70
CA SER A 118 -4.98 -9.71 -9.08
C SER A 118 -4.77 -11.22 -9.20
N THR A 119 -4.29 -11.88 -8.14
CA THR A 119 -4.27 -13.34 -8.04
C THR A 119 -5.61 -13.83 -7.48
N ALA A 120 -6.51 -14.28 -8.35
CA ALA A 120 -7.84 -14.77 -7.97
C ALA A 120 -7.86 -15.96 -6.96
N ASN A 121 -6.71 -16.46 -6.53
CA ASN A 121 -6.59 -17.54 -5.57
C ASN A 121 -5.48 -17.26 -4.54
N LEU A 122 -5.89 -16.82 -3.34
CA LEU A 122 -5.05 -16.60 -2.15
C LEU A 122 -4.27 -17.83 -1.68
N ALA A 123 -4.65 -19.03 -2.12
CA ALA A 123 -3.96 -20.27 -1.78
C ALA A 123 -2.78 -20.59 -2.71
N THR A 124 -2.54 -19.78 -3.74
CA THR A 124 -1.40 -19.97 -4.65
C THR A 124 -0.15 -19.42 -3.98
N PRO A 125 0.89 -20.25 -3.74
CA PRO A 125 2.16 -19.75 -3.24
C PRO A 125 2.72 -18.68 -4.17
N ILE A 126 3.23 -17.59 -3.61
CA ILE A 126 3.92 -16.54 -4.37
C ILE A 126 5.17 -17.19 -4.98
N SER A 127 5.22 -17.31 -6.31
CA SER A 127 6.43 -17.76 -6.99
C SER A 127 7.57 -16.74 -6.79
N PRO A 128 8.84 -17.14 -6.87
CA PRO A 128 9.96 -16.19 -6.79
C PRO A 128 9.82 -15.01 -7.76
N ASP A 129 9.40 -15.29 -9.00
CA ASP A 129 9.15 -14.26 -10.02
C ASP A 129 8.03 -13.31 -9.58
N SER A 130 6.97 -13.84 -8.97
CA SER A 130 5.83 -13.08 -8.45
C SER A 130 6.23 -12.19 -7.27
N TYR A 131 7.16 -12.65 -6.42
CA TYR A 131 7.71 -11.87 -5.33
C TYR A 131 8.59 -10.71 -5.84
N LEU A 132 9.48 -10.98 -6.81
CA LEU A 132 10.28 -9.92 -7.45
C LEU A 132 9.41 -8.90 -8.19
N GLN A 133 8.33 -9.33 -8.83
CA GLN A 133 7.34 -8.44 -9.43
C GLN A 133 6.64 -7.57 -8.38
N GLN A 134 6.26 -8.15 -7.23
CA GLN A 134 5.68 -7.40 -6.11
C GLN A 134 6.67 -6.38 -5.55
N LEU A 135 7.94 -6.75 -5.37
CA LEU A 135 8.99 -5.82 -4.93
C LEU A 135 9.23 -4.71 -5.94
N SER A 136 9.24 -5.04 -7.23
CA SER A 136 9.36 -4.04 -8.30
C SER A 136 8.19 -3.06 -8.30
N LEU A 137 6.96 -3.55 -8.15
CA LEU A 137 5.79 -2.69 -7.99
C LEU A 137 5.89 -1.81 -6.74
N GLY A 138 6.29 -2.39 -5.60
CA GLY A 138 6.52 -1.64 -4.37
C GLY A 138 7.53 -0.52 -4.56
N ASN A 139 8.64 -0.80 -5.23
CA ASN A 139 9.67 0.19 -5.55
C ASN A 139 9.13 1.33 -6.43
N GLU A 140 8.34 1.03 -7.47
CA GLU A 140 7.71 2.05 -8.30
C GLU A 140 6.69 2.90 -7.51
N LEU A 141 5.90 2.28 -6.64
CA LEU A 141 5.00 3.00 -5.74
C LEU A 141 5.78 3.90 -4.75
N GLY A 142 6.93 3.43 -4.26
CA GLY A 142 7.84 4.19 -3.40
C GLY A 142 8.43 5.42 -4.10
N LYS A 143 8.71 5.34 -5.40
CA LYS A 143 9.14 6.50 -6.23
C LYS A 143 8.02 7.51 -6.46
N LEU A 144 6.76 7.08 -6.40
CA LEU A 144 5.60 7.95 -6.56
C LEU A 144 5.19 8.62 -5.24
N ALA A 145 5.33 7.94 -4.11
CA ALA A 145 4.87 8.44 -2.81
C ALA A 145 5.37 9.87 -2.47
N PRO A 146 6.64 10.24 -2.70
CA PRO A 146 7.12 11.61 -2.48
C PRO A 146 6.57 12.67 -3.46
N LYS A 147 6.00 12.24 -4.59
CA LYS A 147 5.37 13.15 -5.56
C LYS A 147 3.94 13.48 -5.18
N LEU A 148 3.36 12.75 -4.22
CA LEU A 148 2.02 12.99 -3.71
C LEU A 148 2.06 14.22 -2.80
N THR A 149 1.44 15.29 -3.28
CA THR A 149 1.33 16.56 -2.55
C THR A 149 -0.14 16.88 -2.31
N SER A 150 -0.42 17.46 -1.14
CA SER A 150 -1.70 18.12 -0.90
C SER A 150 -1.55 19.60 -1.22
N LYS A 151 -2.61 20.20 -1.76
CA LYS A 151 -2.68 21.65 -2.01
C LYS A 151 -2.43 22.50 -0.74
N ASN A 152 -2.65 21.90 0.43
CA ASN A 152 -2.49 22.55 1.74
C ASN A 152 -1.18 22.16 2.45
N ALA A 153 -0.37 21.28 1.88
CA ALA A 153 0.89 20.83 2.47
C ALA A 153 2.09 21.55 1.84
N ARG A 154 3.05 21.95 2.67
CA ARG A 154 4.34 22.52 2.21
C ARG A 154 5.35 21.45 1.82
N GLU A 155 5.18 20.25 2.36
CA GLU A 155 6.09 19.12 2.20
C GLU A 155 5.37 17.93 1.55
N PRO A 156 6.11 17.01 0.91
CA PRO A 156 5.59 15.72 0.47
C PRO A 156 4.91 14.97 1.61
N ILE A 157 3.84 14.25 1.28
CA ILE A 157 3.10 13.47 2.28
C ILE A 157 3.93 12.30 2.81
N CYS A 158 4.78 11.74 1.96
CA CYS A 158 5.76 10.71 2.30
C CYS A 158 7.15 11.24 1.91
N PRO A 159 7.92 11.82 2.85
CA PRO A 159 9.27 12.30 2.56
C PRO A 159 10.16 11.14 2.06
N PRO A 160 11.01 11.34 1.02
CA PRO A 160 11.89 10.27 0.52
C PRO A 160 12.80 9.68 1.61
N SER A 161 13.24 10.50 2.57
CA SER A 161 14.12 10.09 3.66
C SER A 161 13.45 9.19 4.69
N GLU A 162 12.12 9.17 4.74
CA GLU A 162 11.35 8.34 5.66
C GLU A 162 10.88 7.03 5.03
N LEU A 163 11.00 6.89 3.71
CA LEU A 163 10.62 5.68 3.00
C LEU A 163 11.77 4.66 3.06
N TRP A 164 11.43 3.42 3.36
CA TRP A 164 12.37 2.32 3.21
C TRP A 164 12.69 2.10 1.73
N THR A 165 13.94 1.80 1.42
CA THR A 165 14.40 1.52 0.07
C THR A 165 15.03 0.14 0.02
N LEU A 166 14.84 -0.56 -1.11
CA LEU A 166 15.54 -1.81 -1.34
C LEU A 166 17.06 -1.61 -1.32
N PRO A 167 17.83 -2.61 -0.84
CA PRO A 167 19.28 -2.61 -0.98
C PRO A 167 19.68 -2.47 -2.46
N TYR A 168 20.74 -1.71 -2.73
CA TYR A 168 21.22 -1.40 -4.08
C TYR A 168 21.64 -2.64 -4.89
N SER A 169 21.85 -3.78 -4.24
CA SER A 169 22.24 -5.05 -4.85
C SER A 169 21.06 -5.86 -5.40
N VAL A 170 19.82 -5.42 -5.18
CA VAL A 170 18.63 -6.14 -5.64
C VAL A 170 18.27 -5.67 -7.06
N GLU A 171 18.45 -6.55 -8.04
CA GLU A 171 17.97 -6.34 -9.40
C GLU A 171 16.47 -6.68 -9.47
N LEU A 172 15.68 -5.74 -9.98
CA LEU A 172 14.23 -5.89 -10.10
C LEU A 172 13.83 -5.94 -11.58
N PRO A 173 12.84 -6.79 -11.94
CA PRO A 173 12.27 -6.75 -13.29
C PRO A 173 11.62 -5.39 -13.54
N GLY A 174 11.56 -4.97 -14.80
CA GLY A 174 10.81 -3.77 -15.17
C GLY A 174 9.34 -3.90 -14.79
N CYS A 175 8.80 -2.90 -14.09
CA CYS A 175 7.40 -2.87 -13.68
C CYS A 175 6.74 -1.58 -14.15
N THR A 176 5.50 -1.71 -14.62
CA THR A 176 4.60 -0.57 -14.83
C THR A 176 3.25 -0.93 -14.25
N PHE A 177 2.55 0.06 -13.70
CA PHE A 177 1.20 -0.13 -13.20
C PHE A 177 0.28 1.00 -13.67
N ARG A 178 -1.01 0.71 -13.72
CA ARG A 178 -2.05 1.68 -14.05
C ARG A 178 -2.93 1.93 -12.85
N CYS A 179 -3.24 3.19 -12.62
CA CYS A 179 -4.22 3.61 -11.63
C CYS A 179 -5.37 4.32 -12.35
N HIS A 180 -6.59 3.81 -12.16
CA HIS A 180 -7.80 4.38 -12.77
C HIS A 180 -8.35 5.60 -12.01
N GLY A 181 -7.69 6.01 -10.92
CA GLY A 181 -8.21 7.02 -10.01
C GLY A 181 -9.34 6.47 -9.15
N LEU A 182 -10.17 7.35 -8.63
CA LEU A 182 -11.36 7.01 -7.86
C LEU A 182 -12.46 6.50 -8.79
N ASP A 183 -13.17 5.46 -8.38
CA ASP A 183 -14.42 5.06 -9.03
C ASP A 183 -15.63 5.91 -8.56
N GLU A 184 -16.82 5.68 -9.14
CA GLU A 184 -18.02 6.44 -8.76
C GLU A 184 -18.46 6.22 -7.30
N HIS A 185 -18.21 5.03 -6.76
CA HIS A 185 -18.54 4.70 -5.38
C HIS A 185 -17.63 5.45 -4.40
N GLU A 186 -16.32 5.41 -4.65
CA GLU A 186 -15.29 6.14 -3.90
C GLU A 186 -15.47 7.66 -4.02
N ARG A 187 -15.87 8.18 -5.19
CA ARG A 187 -16.28 9.58 -5.34
C ARG A 187 -17.49 9.92 -4.47
N GLY A 188 -18.46 9.01 -4.38
CA GLY A 188 -19.60 9.12 -3.48
C GLY A 188 -19.17 9.25 -2.02
N TRP A 189 -18.24 8.40 -1.57
CA TRP A 189 -17.64 8.49 -0.23
C TRP A 189 -16.89 9.81 -0.01
N LEU A 190 -16.13 10.27 -1.00
CA LEU A 190 -15.38 11.52 -0.87
C LEU A 190 -16.30 12.75 -0.70
N ARG A 191 -17.48 12.76 -1.31
CA ARG A 191 -18.47 13.85 -1.15
C ARG A 191 -19.00 13.99 0.28
N SER A 192 -18.98 12.92 1.07
CA SER A 192 -19.39 12.97 2.49
C SER A 192 -18.29 13.43 3.43
N TYR A 193 -17.06 13.61 2.93
CA TYR A 193 -15.93 14.07 3.71
C TYR A 193 -16.17 15.50 4.23
N LYS A 194 -15.98 15.67 5.53
CA LYS A 194 -15.94 16.98 6.18
C LYS A 194 -14.54 17.20 6.73
N ALA A 195 -13.91 18.29 6.30
CA ALA A 195 -12.59 18.65 6.83
C ALA A 195 -12.69 18.79 8.37
N PRO A 196 -11.72 18.28 9.14
CA PRO A 196 -11.67 18.49 10.58
C PRO A 196 -11.73 20.00 10.85
N SER A 197 -12.70 20.44 11.66
CA SER A 197 -12.73 21.83 12.10
C SER A 197 -11.45 22.11 12.88
N VAL A 198 -10.68 23.12 12.47
CA VAL A 198 -9.51 23.60 13.21
C VAL A 198 -9.99 23.93 14.63
N SER A 199 -9.67 23.05 15.58
CA SER A 199 -9.93 23.28 16.99
C SER A 199 -9.09 24.49 17.41
N LYS A 200 -9.72 25.49 18.04
CA LYS A 200 -9.09 26.72 18.56
C LYS A 200 -8.05 26.49 19.69
N TYR A 201 -7.55 25.27 19.86
CA TYR A 201 -6.69 24.89 21.00
C TYR A 201 -5.27 24.49 20.63
N ASP A 202 -4.87 24.57 19.36
CA ASP A 202 -3.45 24.50 18.98
C ASP A 202 -2.95 25.92 18.66
N SER A 203 -2.57 26.65 19.71
CA SER A 203 -1.80 27.91 19.67
C SER A 203 -0.82 27.90 20.84
#